data_AF-A0A4U2ZV58-F1
#
_entry.id   AF-A0A4U2ZV58-F1
#
_cell.length_a   1.000
_cell.length_b   1.000
_cell.length_c   1.000
_cell.angle_alpha   90.00
_cell.angle_beta   90.00
_cell.angle_gamma   90.00
#
_symmetry.space_group_name_H-M   'P 1'
#
loop_
_entity.id
_entity.type
_entity.pdbx_description
1 polymer ?
#
loop_
_entity_poly.entity_id
_entity_poly.type
_entity_poly.pdbx_seq_one_letter_code
_entity_poly.pdbx_strand_id
1 'polypeptide(L)'
;QFKGREIIIQEAKTTSFEGVDIAFFSAGGEVSRQFVNHAVTSGAIVIDNTSEYRMAHDVPLVVPEVNAHTLKEHNGIIAVPNCSALQMVTALQPIRKSFGIERIIVSTYQAVS
;
A
#
# COMPACT_ATOMS: atom_id res chain seq x y z
N GLN A 1 13.37 9.13 19.90
CA GLN A 1 14.38 9.71 18.97
C GLN A 1 14.50 8.84 17.74
N PHE A 2 14.66 9.42 16.56
CA PHE A 2 14.96 8.72 15.30
C PHE A 2 16.06 9.49 14.57
N LYS A 3 17.12 8.79 14.15
CA LYS A 3 18.31 9.40 13.51
C LYS A 3 18.86 10.60 14.29
N GLY A 4 18.95 10.50 15.62
CA GLY A 4 19.46 11.55 16.50
C GLY A 4 18.55 12.77 16.65
N ARG A 5 17.32 12.74 16.11
CA ARG A 5 16.31 13.80 16.28
C ARG A 5 15.21 13.33 17.21
N GLU A 6 14.72 14.24 18.06
CA GLU A 6 13.48 14.01 18.78
C GLU A 6 12.30 14.17 17.82
N ILE A 7 11.43 13.16 17.80
CA ILE A 7 10.20 13.18 17.02
C ILE A 7 9.07 13.04 18.02
N ILE A 8 8.18 14.04 18.03
CA ILE A 8 6.98 14.02 18.86
C ILE A 8 5.96 13.14 18.16
N ILE A 9 5.51 12.10 18.84
CA ILE A 9 4.40 11.27 18.38
C ILE A 9 3.11 12.02 18.69
N GLN A 10 2.25 12.13 17.68
CA GLN A 10 0.94 12.74 17.81
C GLN A 10 -0.13 11.66 17.66
N GLU A 11 -1.22 11.81 18.41
CA GLU A 11 -2.42 11.01 18.21
C GLU A 11 -2.99 11.28 16.82
N ALA A 12 -3.35 10.22 16.09
CA ALA A 12 -4.04 10.35 14.82
C ALA A 12 -5.49 10.78 15.04
N LYS A 13 -5.83 11.96 14.54
CA LYS A 13 -7.17 12.55 14.51
C LYS A 13 -7.55 12.80 13.06
N THR A 14 -8.84 13.03 12.83
CA THR A 14 -9.34 13.32 11.46
C THR A 14 -8.74 14.60 10.87
N THR A 15 -8.25 15.52 11.71
CA THR A 15 -7.57 16.76 11.32
C THR A 15 -6.04 16.64 11.28
N SER A 16 -5.46 15.48 11.60
CA SER A 16 -4.00 15.32 11.70
C SER A 16 -3.28 15.35 10.35
N PHE A 17 -3.99 15.39 9.23
CA PHE A 17 -3.44 15.23 7.89
C PHE A 17 -3.27 16.56 7.13
N GLU A 18 -3.61 17.69 7.75
CA GLU A 18 -3.37 19.00 7.15
C GLU A 18 -1.87 19.24 6.90
N GLY A 19 -1.52 19.61 5.66
CA GLY A 19 -0.12 19.84 5.26
C GLY A 19 0.71 18.55 5.10
N VAL A 20 0.08 17.38 5.11
CA VAL A 20 0.74 16.10 4.82
C VAL A 20 0.65 15.81 3.33
N ASP A 21 1.80 15.67 2.66
CA ASP A 21 1.83 15.32 1.23
C ASP A 21 1.60 13.82 0.99
N ILE A 22 2.18 12.97 1.84
CA ILE A 22 2.13 11.50 1.72
C ILE A 22 1.91 10.88 3.10
N ALA A 23 0.95 9.96 3.19
CA ALA A 23 0.63 9.24 4.42
C ALA A 23 0.73 7.72 4.21
N PHE A 24 1.50 7.05 5.06
CA PHE A 24 1.65 5.59 5.06
C PHE A 24 0.73 4.95 6.11
N PHE A 25 -0.16 4.08 5.66
CA PHE A 25 -1.12 3.39 6.52
C PHE A 25 -0.73 1.92 6.68
N SER A 26 -0.56 1.48 7.93
CA SER A 26 -0.23 0.08 8.24
C SER A 26 -0.76 -0.36 9.61
N ALA A 27 -1.76 0.36 10.16
CA ALA A 27 -2.32 0.14 11.50
C ALA A 27 -3.58 -0.75 11.52
N GLY A 28 -3.86 -1.46 10.42
CA GLY A 28 -5.04 -2.33 10.28
C GLY A 28 -6.17 -1.71 9.45
N GLY A 29 -7.04 -2.57 8.92
CA GLY A 29 -8.11 -2.15 7.99
C GLY A 29 -9.14 -1.22 8.62
N GLU A 30 -9.44 -1.40 9.91
CA GLU A 30 -10.36 -0.53 10.66
C GLU A 30 -9.85 0.91 10.74
N VAL A 31 -8.57 1.11 11.08
CA VAL A 31 -7.93 2.43 11.10
C VAL A 31 -7.90 3.04 9.71
N SER A 32 -7.62 2.23 8.68
CA SER A 32 -7.61 2.70 7.29
C SER A 32 -9.00 3.17 6.86
N ARG A 33 -10.04 2.38 7.12
CA ARG A 33 -11.44 2.75 6.87
C ARG A 33 -11.84 4.04 7.56
N GLN A 34 -11.35 4.26 8.79
CA GLN A 34 -11.64 5.46 9.55
C GLN A 34 -10.93 6.70 9.00
N PHE A 35 -9.66 6.60 8.63
CA PHE A 35 -8.81 7.80 8.44
C PHE A 35 -8.31 8.05 7.02
N VAL A 36 -8.29 7.05 6.13
CA VAL A 36 -7.78 7.23 4.75
C VAL A 36 -8.51 8.36 4.02
N ASN A 37 -9.85 8.38 4.09
CA ASN A 37 -10.64 9.42 3.43
C ASN A 37 -10.34 10.82 3.98
N HIS A 38 -10.07 10.95 5.29
CA HIS A 38 -9.68 12.23 5.88
C HIS A 38 -8.31 12.69 5.40
N ALA A 39 -7.34 11.77 5.29
CA ALA A 39 -6.02 12.08 4.74
C ALA A 39 -6.11 12.54 3.27
N VAL A 40 -6.83 11.81 2.42
CA VAL A 40 -7.04 12.16 1.01
C VAL A 40 -7.74 13.52 0.86
N THR A 41 -8.79 13.76 1.65
CA THR A 41 -9.53 15.03 1.61
C THR A 41 -8.67 16.21 2.08
N SER A 42 -7.68 15.96 2.94
CA SER A 42 -6.70 16.95 3.39
C SER A 42 -5.57 17.21 2.37
N GLY A 43 -5.59 16.50 1.24
CA GLY A 43 -4.63 16.66 0.14
C GLY A 43 -3.51 15.60 0.10
N ALA A 44 -3.47 14.67 1.05
CA ALA A 44 -2.42 13.66 1.10
C ALA A 44 -2.65 12.54 0.08
N ILE A 45 -1.56 12.02 -0.49
CA ILE A 45 -1.56 10.72 -1.16
C ILE A 45 -1.36 9.63 -0.10
N VAL A 46 -2.30 8.70 -0.02
CA VAL A 46 -2.28 7.59 0.92
C VAL A 46 -1.69 6.35 0.27
N ILE A 47 -0.69 5.76 0.91
CA ILE A 47 -0.16 4.43 0.60
C ILE A 47 -0.62 3.48 1.70
N ASP A 48 -1.59 2.64 1.40
CA ASP A 48 -2.22 1.74 2.37
C ASP A 48 -1.69 0.30 2.23
N ASN A 49 -0.98 -0.17 3.25
CA ASN A 49 -0.45 -1.53 3.35
C ASN A 49 -1.46 -2.53 3.95
N THR A 50 -2.64 -2.07 4.35
CA THR A 50 -3.67 -2.95 4.88
C THR A 50 -4.42 -3.67 3.75
N SER A 51 -5.36 -4.54 4.11
CA SER A 51 -6.21 -5.23 3.13
C SER A 51 -7.43 -4.41 2.69
N GLU A 52 -7.71 -3.29 3.34
CA GLU A 52 -9.01 -2.59 3.24
C GLU A 52 -9.35 -2.19 1.80
N TYR A 53 -8.40 -1.59 1.07
CA TYR A 53 -8.64 -1.06 -0.28
C TYR A 53 -8.11 -1.94 -1.42
N ARG A 54 -7.58 -3.14 -1.15
CA ARG A 54 -6.92 -3.98 -2.18
C ARG A 54 -7.83 -4.38 -3.34
N MET A 55 -9.14 -4.46 -3.08
CA MET A 55 -10.16 -4.86 -4.04
C MET A 55 -11.10 -3.71 -4.44
N ALA A 56 -10.83 -2.50 -3.97
CA ALA A 56 -11.63 -1.33 -4.33
C ALA A 56 -11.39 -0.97 -5.81
N HIS A 57 -12.46 -0.80 -6.58
CA HIS A 57 -12.40 -0.60 -8.03
C HIS A 57 -11.56 0.62 -8.44
N ASP A 58 -11.64 1.71 -7.67
CA ASP A 58 -10.98 2.98 -8.01
C ASP A 58 -9.64 3.18 -7.29
N VAL A 59 -9.09 2.12 -6.67
CA VAL A 59 -7.80 2.14 -5.96
C VAL A 59 -6.82 1.19 -6.65
N PRO A 60 -5.73 1.72 -7.24
CA PRO A 60 -4.74 0.86 -7.87
C PRO A 60 -4.01 0.01 -6.81
N LEU A 61 -3.94 -1.30 -7.06
CA LEU A 61 -3.11 -2.25 -6.32
C LEU A 61 -1.72 -2.33 -6.98
N VAL A 62 -0.71 -1.72 -6.34
CA VAL A 62 0.56 -1.42 -7.02
C VAL A 62 1.71 -2.30 -6.51
N VAL A 63 2.44 -2.86 -7.47
CA VAL A 63 3.79 -3.42 -7.32
C VAL A 63 4.69 -2.70 -8.33
N PRO A 64 5.59 -1.79 -7.90
CA PRO A 64 6.35 -0.93 -8.80
C PRO A 64 7.07 -1.69 -9.93
N GLU A 65 7.68 -2.83 -9.61
CA GLU A 65 8.42 -3.68 -10.55
C GLU A 65 7.51 -4.32 -11.62
N VAL A 66 6.20 -4.39 -11.35
CA VAL A 66 5.22 -5.12 -12.16
C VAL A 66 4.30 -4.20 -12.93
N ASN A 67 3.71 -3.22 -12.26
CA ASN A 67 2.64 -2.39 -12.79
C ASN A 67 2.73 -0.90 -12.38
N ALA A 68 3.94 -0.33 -12.20
CA ALA A 68 4.11 1.09 -11.84
C ALA A 68 3.30 2.11 -12.69
N HIS A 69 2.92 1.77 -13.92
CA HIS A 69 2.09 2.64 -14.76
C HIS A 69 0.70 2.93 -14.15
N THR A 70 0.14 2.00 -13.35
CA THR A 70 -1.17 2.18 -12.70
C THR A 70 -1.15 3.19 -11.56
N LEU A 71 0.04 3.63 -11.10
CA LEU A 71 0.14 4.74 -10.15
C LEU A 71 -0.56 5.99 -10.67
N LYS A 72 -0.56 6.22 -11.98
CA LYS A 72 -1.20 7.41 -12.58
C LYS A 72 -2.73 7.41 -12.44
N GLU A 73 -3.31 6.27 -12.11
CA GLU A 73 -4.76 6.06 -11.99
C GLU A 73 -5.25 6.30 -10.55
N HIS A 74 -4.35 6.61 -9.61
CA HIS A 74 -4.75 6.83 -8.22
C HIS A 74 -5.65 8.07 -8.07
N ASN A 75 -6.68 7.97 -7.23
CA ASN A 75 -7.50 9.11 -6.81
C ASN A 75 -7.15 9.54 -5.38
N GLY A 76 -5.86 9.52 -5.04
CA GLY A 76 -5.34 9.84 -3.70
C GLY A 76 -5.08 8.62 -2.82
N ILE A 77 -5.48 7.42 -3.22
CA ILE A 77 -5.21 6.17 -2.50
C ILE A 77 -4.45 5.21 -3.41
N ILE A 78 -3.42 4.57 -2.87
CA ILE A 78 -2.65 3.49 -3.49
C ILE A 78 -2.65 2.31 -2.52
N ALA A 79 -3.13 1.15 -2.97
CA ALA A 79 -3.11 -0.06 -2.16
C ALA A 79 -1.83 -0.88 -2.41
N VAL A 80 -1.30 -1.50 -1.34
CA VAL A 80 -0.18 -2.43 -1.42
C VAL A 80 -0.69 -3.87 -1.29
N PRO A 81 -0.25 -4.82 -2.15
CA PRO A 81 -0.65 -6.21 -2.03
C PRO A 81 -0.23 -6.87 -0.71
N ASN A 82 -0.82 -8.03 -0.46
CA ASN A 82 -0.34 -8.92 0.59
C ASN A 82 1.15 -9.26 0.40
N CYS A 83 1.90 -9.44 1.49
CA CYS A 83 3.32 -9.76 1.47
C CYS A 83 3.69 -10.95 0.57
N SER A 84 2.93 -12.05 0.65
CA SER A 84 3.16 -13.24 -0.18
C SER A 84 2.93 -12.98 -1.67
N ALA A 85 1.86 -12.23 -1.99
CA ALA A 85 1.54 -11.87 -3.37
C ALA A 85 2.60 -10.92 -3.94
N LEU A 86 2.94 -9.84 -3.22
CA LEU A 86 3.94 -8.83 -3.62
C LEU A 86 5.28 -9.49 -3.95
N GLN A 87 5.79 -10.33 -3.05
CA GLN A 87 7.06 -11.05 -3.22
C GLN A 87 7.02 -11.99 -4.44
N MET A 88 5.94 -12.78 -4.55
CA MET A 88 5.78 -13.74 -5.64
C MET A 88 5.71 -13.05 -7.00
N VAL A 89 4.87 -12.04 -7.17
CA VAL A 89 4.71 -11.38 -8.48
C VAL A 89 5.96 -10.60 -8.89
N THR A 90 6.70 -10.05 -7.91
CA THR A 90 7.98 -9.40 -8.18
C THR A 90 9.00 -10.40 -8.70
N ALA A 91 9.15 -11.54 -8.03
CA ALA A 91 10.08 -12.60 -8.44
C ALA A 91 9.72 -13.22 -9.79
N LEU A 92 8.42 -13.39 -10.08
CA LEU A 92 7.95 -14.01 -11.32
C LEU A 92 7.86 -13.04 -12.50
N GLN A 93 8.00 -11.73 -12.29
CA GLN A 93 7.80 -10.73 -13.34
C GLN A 93 8.70 -10.92 -14.58
N PRO A 94 10.00 -11.25 -14.46
CA PRO A 94 10.84 -11.52 -15.62
C PRO A 94 10.33 -12.72 -16.43
N ILE A 95 9.93 -13.81 -15.76
CA ILE A 95 9.39 -15.01 -16.39
C ILE A 95 8.08 -14.68 -17.12
N ARG A 96 7.17 -13.95 -16.46
CA ARG A 96 5.91 -13.49 -17.06
C ARG A 96 6.15 -12.67 -18.33
N LYS A 97 7.12 -11.75 -18.32
CA LYS A 97 7.45 -10.91 -19.49
C LYS A 97 8.06 -11.71 -20.64
N SER A 98 8.91 -12.68 -20.35
CA SER A 98 9.62 -13.44 -21.38
C SER A 98 8.81 -14.59 -21.98
N PHE A 99 7.95 -15.25 -21.18
CA PHE A 99 7.30 -16.51 -21.57
C PHE A 99 5.79 -16.54 -21.30
N GLY A 100 5.25 -15.59 -20.55
CA GLY A 100 3.89 -15.68 -20.02
C GLY A 100 3.78 -16.67 -18.84
N ILE A 101 2.65 -16.63 -18.13
CA ILE A 101 2.31 -17.55 -17.04
C ILE A 101 0.80 -17.80 -17.10
N GLU A 102 0.38 -19.05 -17.23
CA GLU A 102 -1.05 -19.42 -17.25
C GLU A 102 -1.59 -19.77 -15.86
N ARG A 103 -0.78 -20.45 -15.03
CA ARG A 103 -1.17 -20.90 -13.70
C ARG A 103 0.04 -20.98 -12.78
N ILE A 104 -0.17 -20.62 -11.52
CA ILE A 104 0.78 -20.81 -10.42
C ILE A 104 0.10 -21.71 -9.37
N ILE A 105 0.78 -22.78 -8.97
CA ILE A 105 0.43 -23.58 -7.79
C ILE A 105 1.53 -23.31 -6.77
N VAL A 106 1.17 -22.78 -5.61
CA VAL A 106 2.14 -22.28 -4.62
C VAL A 106 1.86 -22.86 -3.24
N SER A 107 2.92 -23.25 -2.55
CA SER A 107 2.94 -23.55 -1.12
C SER A 107 3.82 -22.52 -0.43
N THR A 108 3.26 -21.80 0.54
CA THR A 108 3.99 -20.74 1.27
C THR A 108 4.48 -21.26 2.62
N TYR A 109 5.63 -20.76 3.05
CA TYR A 109 6.22 -21.03 4.37
C TYR A 109 6.50 -19.68 5.01
N GLN A 110 5.46 -19.08 5.59
CA GLN A 110 5.51 -17.71 6.07
C GLN A 110 6.19 -17.61 7.44
N ALA A 111 6.99 -16.57 7.63
CA ALA A 111 7.55 -16.22 8.93
C ALA A 111 6.45 -15.71 9.88
N VAL A 112 6.74 -15.70 11.18
CA VAL A 112 5.80 -15.25 12.24
C VAL A 112 5.58 -13.72 12.24
N SER A 113 6.47 -12.97 11.58
CA SER A 113 6.48 -11.50 11.49
C SER A 113 5.24 -10.90 10.84
#